data_AF-A0A953DXM2-F1
#
_entry.id   AF-A0A953DXM2-F1
#
_cell.length_a   1.000
_cell.length_b   1.000
_cell.length_c   1.000
_cell.angle_alpha   90.00
_cell.angle_beta   90.00
_cell.angle_gamma   90.00
#
_symmetry.space_group_name_H-M   'P 1'
#
loop_
_entity.id
_entity.type
_entity.pdbx_description
1 polymer ?
#
loop_
_entity_poly.entity_id
_entity_poly.type
_entity_poly.pdbx_seq_one_letter_code
_entity_poly.pdbx_strand_id
1 'polypeptide(L)'
;QWSRLLRASGKSSVAAARDFFRQLEHAFWDFHYTLTAAAAPKRMAIIGASRVAEILANVLFPFWISQDAKVWPEYAKLPAQLSNRRVETAATRLFGDASRRGEFMKSLAHQQGLLQIYEDFCMRDNSDCAQCPFPEQMAKWG
;
A
#
# COMPACT_ATOMS: atom_id res chain seq x y z
N GLN A 1 6.36 14.48 20.11
CA GLN A 1 5.65 13.54 19.23
C GLN A 1 6.63 12.78 18.31
N TRP A 2 7.54 13.46 17.61
CA TRP A 2 8.55 12.85 16.72
C TRP A 2 9.44 11.76 17.34
N SER A 3 9.87 11.93 18.59
CA SER A 3 10.69 10.91 19.30
C SER A 3 9.97 9.57 19.50
N ARG A 4 8.62 9.55 19.54
CA ARG A 4 7.84 8.30 19.59
C ARG A 4 7.84 7.59 18.25
N LEU A 5 7.69 8.31 17.14
CA LEU A 5 7.79 7.73 15.80
C LEU A 5 9.19 7.20 15.53
N LEU A 6 10.25 7.93 15.90
CA LEU A 6 11.63 7.46 15.79
C LEU A 6 11.87 6.20 16.62
N ARG A 7 11.33 6.11 17.84
CA ARG A 7 11.40 4.88 18.65
C ARG A 7 10.61 3.72 18.05
N ALA A 8 9.42 3.96 17.51
CA ALA A 8 8.64 2.95 16.81
C ALA A 8 9.37 2.45 15.55
N SER A 9 10.02 3.38 14.84
CA SER A 9 10.80 3.10 13.63
C SER A 9 12.10 2.36 13.95
N GLY A 10 12.80 2.72 15.03
CA GLY A 10 14.03 2.04 15.45
C GLY A 10 13.82 0.63 16.01
N LYS A 11 12.58 0.26 16.35
CA LYS A 11 12.20 -1.11 16.74
C LYS A 11 11.45 -1.87 15.64
N SER A 12 11.31 -1.29 14.44
CA SER A 12 10.58 -1.87 13.31
C SER A 12 9.19 -2.40 13.68
N SER A 13 8.48 -1.69 14.57
CA SER A 13 7.22 -2.18 15.15
C SER A 13 6.00 -1.60 14.42
N VAL A 14 5.31 -2.46 13.67
CA VAL A 14 4.06 -2.12 12.97
C VAL A 14 2.98 -1.63 13.94
N ALA A 15 2.83 -2.28 15.10
CA ALA A 15 1.84 -1.90 16.11
C ALA A 15 2.13 -0.50 16.67
N ALA A 16 3.38 -0.24 17.07
CA ALA A 16 3.76 1.07 17.60
C ALA A 16 3.61 2.19 16.56
N ALA A 17 3.91 1.92 15.29
CA ALA A 17 3.68 2.87 14.21
C ALA A 17 2.18 3.14 13.99
N ARG A 18 1.34 2.10 13.99
CA ARG A 18 -0.12 2.23 13.89
C ARG A 18 -0.71 3.06 15.02
N ASP A 19 -0.30 2.75 16.25
CA ASP A 19 -0.77 3.46 17.45
C ASP A 19 -0.34 4.92 17.42
N PHE A 20 0.90 5.20 17.01
CA PHE A 20 1.38 6.56 16.85
C PHE A 20 0.50 7.39 15.91
N PHE A 21 0.23 6.89 14.69
CA PHE A 21 -0.57 7.64 13.72
C PHE A 21 -2.04 7.80 14.13
N ARG A 22 -2.61 6.79 14.81
CA ARG A 22 -4.00 6.83 15.29
C ARG A 22 -4.20 7.75 16.49
N GLN A 23 -3.15 8.03 17.24
CA GLN A 23 -3.18 8.93 18.41
C GLN A 23 -2.78 10.37 18.05
N LEU A 24 -2.63 10.71 16.78
CA LEU A 24 -2.43 12.10 16.37
C LEU A 24 -3.70 12.90 16.65
N GLU A 25 -3.52 14.03 17.35
CA GLU A 25 -4.60 14.91 17.76
C GLU A 25 -4.24 16.35 17.42
N HIS A 26 -5.24 17.13 17.00
CA HIS A 26 -5.09 18.53 16.69
C HIS A 26 -6.44 19.24 16.79
N ALA A 27 -6.51 20.34 17.54
CA ALA A 27 -7.76 21.05 17.83
C ALA A 27 -8.61 21.36 16.57
N PHE A 28 -7.97 21.77 15.47
CA PHE A 28 -8.62 22.00 14.19
C PHE A 28 -8.90 20.71 13.38
N TRP A 29 -7.86 19.97 12.99
CA TRP A 29 -7.97 18.79 12.11
C TRP A 29 -8.75 17.61 12.69
N ASP A 30 -8.95 17.57 14.00
CA ASP A 30 -9.83 16.60 14.65
C ASP A 30 -11.30 16.77 14.23
N PHE A 31 -11.67 17.93 13.68
CA PHE A 31 -13.05 18.22 13.26
C PHE A 31 -13.15 18.73 11.81
N HIS A 32 -12.04 18.92 11.10
CA HIS A 32 -12.04 19.52 9.75
C HIS A 32 -11.23 18.67 8.78
N TYR A 33 -11.76 18.46 7.58
CA TYR A 33 -11.07 17.72 6.51
C TYR A 33 -10.51 18.63 5.40
N THR A 34 -10.89 19.92 5.38
CA THR A 34 -10.25 20.99 4.59
C THR A 34 -10.17 22.26 5.45
N LEU A 35 -9.41 23.26 4.98
CA LEU A 35 -9.29 24.55 5.68
C LEU A 35 -10.60 25.37 5.71
N THR A 36 -11.51 25.11 4.76
CA THR A 36 -12.72 25.92 4.55
C THR A 36 -14.01 25.18 4.88
N ALA A 37 -13.96 23.87 5.10
CA ALA A 37 -15.12 23.08 5.49
C ALA A 37 -15.64 23.53 6.87
N ALA A 38 -16.94 23.38 7.10
CA ALA A 38 -17.49 23.48 8.44
C ALA A 38 -16.98 22.33 9.32
N ALA A 39 -16.89 22.59 10.63
CA ALA A 39 -16.52 21.58 11.61
C ALA A 39 -17.51 20.40 11.59
N ALA A 40 -16.99 19.18 11.58
CA ALA A 40 -17.77 17.98 11.76
C ALA A 40 -18.33 17.91 13.20
N PRO A 41 -19.54 17.35 13.39
CA PRO A 41 -20.15 17.23 14.73
C PRO A 41 -19.45 16.20 15.62
N LYS A 42 -18.59 15.35 15.04
CA LYS A 42 -17.84 14.32 15.75
C LYS A 42 -16.37 14.40 15.40
N ARG A 43 -15.54 14.08 16.37
CA ARG A 43 -14.09 13.95 16.19
C ARG A 43 -13.77 12.87 15.16
N MET A 44 -12.85 13.17 14.26
CA MET A 44 -12.32 12.26 13.25
C MET A 44 -10.82 12.03 13.47
N ALA A 45 -10.33 10.86 13.06
CA ALA A 45 -8.90 10.58 13.08
C ALA A 45 -8.20 11.40 12.00
N ILE A 46 -7.12 12.09 12.37
CA ILE A 46 -6.29 12.84 11.40
C ILE A 46 -5.73 11.90 10.33
N ILE A 47 -5.33 10.68 10.71
CA ILE A 47 -4.87 9.65 9.79
C ILE A 47 -5.69 8.38 9.97
N GLY A 48 -6.54 8.10 8.99
CA GLY A 48 -7.36 6.88 8.95
C GLY A 48 -6.55 5.59 8.73
N ALA A 49 -7.15 4.45 9.05
CA ALA A 49 -6.49 3.15 8.99
C ALA A 49 -5.93 2.78 7.61
N SER A 50 -6.65 3.13 6.54
CA SER A 50 -6.20 2.93 5.16
C SER A 50 -4.91 3.70 4.87
N ARG A 51 -4.84 4.98 5.27
CA ARG A 51 -3.64 5.80 5.10
C ARG A 51 -2.47 5.30 5.92
N VAL A 52 -2.70 4.78 7.12
CA VAL A 52 -1.65 4.15 7.93
C VAL A 52 -1.06 2.93 7.21
N ALA A 53 -1.89 2.09 6.59
CA ALA A 53 -1.41 0.94 5.81
C ALA A 53 -0.53 1.38 4.63
N GLU A 54 -0.92 2.42 3.91
CA GLU A 54 -0.12 3.00 2.83
C GLU A 54 1.23 3.56 3.30
N ILE A 55 1.25 4.28 4.44
CA ILE A 55 2.50 4.82 5.00
C ILE A 55 3.42 3.68 5.43
N LEU A 56 2.86 2.62 6.02
CA LEU A 56 3.65 1.43 6.35
C LEU A 56 4.28 0.85 5.09
N ALA A 57 3.47 0.51 4.08
CA ALA A 57 3.94 -0.18 2.87
C ALA A 57 4.96 0.65 2.07
N ASN A 58 4.72 1.94 1.88
CA ASN A 58 5.51 2.77 0.96
C ASN A 58 6.65 3.52 1.64
N VAL A 59 6.67 3.64 2.97
CA VAL A 59 7.67 4.44 3.69
C VAL A 59 8.39 3.63 4.76
N LEU A 60 7.65 3.09 5.73
CA LEU A 60 8.28 2.48 6.92
C LEU A 60 8.90 1.11 6.62
N PHE A 61 8.21 0.24 5.89
CA PHE A 61 8.77 -1.07 5.51
C PHE A 61 10.04 -0.93 4.65
N PRO A 62 10.08 -0.10 3.58
CA PRO A 62 11.31 0.15 2.83
C PRO A 62 12.44 0.72 3.70
N PHE A 63 12.12 1.65 4.60
CA PHE A 63 13.09 2.19 5.54
C PHE A 63 13.64 1.12 6.49
N TRP A 64 12.80 0.24 7.04
CA TRP A 64 13.26 -0.83 7.92
C TRP A 64 14.10 -1.88 7.19
N ILE A 65 13.74 -2.22 5.95
CA ILE A 65 14.53 -3.12 5.11
C ILE A 65 15.91 -2.52 4.83
N SER A 66 16.01 -1.21 4.60
CA SER A 66 17.32 -0.54 4.42
C SER A 66 18.17 -0.48 5.70
N GLN A 67 17.60 -0.85 6.84
CA GLN A 67 18.29 -1.03 8.13
C GLN A 67 18.40 -2.52 8.52
N ASP A 68 18.36 -3.43 7.55
CA ASP A 68 18.47 -4.89 7.70
C ASP A 68 17.39 -5.53 8.59
N ALA A 69 16.25 -4.87 8.78
CA ALA A 69 15.15 -5.44 9.55
C ALA A 69 14.44 -6.55 8.77
N LYS A 70 14.18 -7.67 9.44
CA LYS A 70 13.45 -8.83 8.88
C LYS A 70 11.94 -8.65 9.02
N VAL A 71 11.37 -7.78 8.20
CA VAL A 71 9.95 -7.35 8.27
C VAL A 71 9.08 -7.84 7.10
N TRP A 72 9.62 -8.74 6.27
CA TRP A 72 8.91 -9.29 5.11
C TRP A 72 7.60 -10.02 5.47
N PRO A 73 7.55 -10.89 6.51
CA PRO A 73 6.32 -11.60 6.85
C PRO A 73 5.15 -10.67 7.20
N GLU A 74 5.43 -9.53 7.84
CA GLU A 74 4.46 -8.51 8.19
C GLU A 74 4.02 -7.70 6.97
N TYR A 75 4.97 -7.34 6.10
CA TYR A 75 4.69 -6.63 4.86
C TYR A 75 3.80 -7.45 3.92
N ALA A 76 4.15 -8.72 3.71
CA ALA A 76 3.43 -9.64 2.82
C ALA A 76 1.96 -9.84 3.24
N LYS A 77 1.67 -9.74 4.54
CA LYS A 77 0.33 -9.90 5.12
C LYS A 77 -0.43 -8.59 5.31
N LEU A 78 0.18 -7.45 5.00
CA LEU A 78 -0.47 -6.16 5.19
C LEU A 78 -1.68 -6.05 4.26
N PRO A 79 -2.91 -5.84 4.78
CA PRO A 79 -4.10 -5.90 3.95
C PRO A 79 -4.17 -4.71 3.01
N ALA A 80 -4.58 -4.96 1.77
CA ALA A 80 -4.99 -3.92 0.84
C ALA A 80 -6.25 -3.22 1.37
N GLN A 81 -6.26 -1.90 1.36
CA GLN A 81 -7.40 -1.09 1.84
C GLN A 81 -7.96 -0.17 0.74
N LEU A 82 -7.15 0.12 -0.27
CA LEU A 82 -7.49 0.99 -1.38
C LEU A 82 -7.32 0.21 -2.68
N SER A 83 -8.17 0.48 -3.65
CA SER A 83 -7.99 -0.01 -5.01
C SER A 83 -7.30 1.06 -5.86
N ASN A 84 -6.58 0.61 -6.88
CA ASN A 84 -5.91 1.47 -7.84
C ASN A 84 -6.25 0.95 -9.24
N ARG A 85 -6.71 1.84 -10.13
CA ARG A 85 -7.11 1.46 -11.50
C ARG A 85 -5.99 0.73 -12.25
N ARG A 86 -4.71 1.09 -12.04
CA ARG A 86 -3.56 0.41 -12.63
C ARG A 86 -3.44 -1.03 -12.15
N VAL A 87 -3.59 -1.23 -10.83
CA VAL A 87 -3.61 -2.56 -10.21
C VAL A 87 -4.79 -3.38 -10.71
N GLU A 88 -5.98 -2.79 -10.82
CA GLU A 88 -7.18 -3.45 -11.38
C GLU A 88 -6.95 -3.87 -12.84
N THR A 89 -6.35 -3.00 -13.65
CA THR A 89 -6.04 -3.30 -15.05
C THR A 89 -5.04 -4.45 -15.15
N ALA A 90 -3.94 -4.44 -14.39
CA ALA A 90 -2.97 -5.54 -14.39
C ALA A 90 -3.61 -6.85 -13.91
N ALA A 91 -4.38 -6.82 -12.82
CA ALA A 91 -5.08 -7.98 -12.29
C ALA A 91 -6.07 -8.56 -13.31
N THR A 92 -6.82 -7.70 -14.00
CA THR A 92 -7.77 -8.12 -15.04
C THR A 92 -7.06 -8.74 -16.24
N ARG A 93 -5.96 -8.12 -16.70
CA ARG A 93 -5.16 -8.65 -17.83
C ARG A 93 -4.50 -9.99 -17.52
N LEU A 94 -4.03 -10.18 -16.29
CA LEU A 94 -3.35 -11.41 -15.88
C LEU A 94 -4.29 -12.56 -15.51
N PHE A 95 -5.43 -12.25 -14.90
CA PHE A 95 -6.29 -13.25 -14.27
C PHE A 95 -7.73 -13.28 -14.78
N GLY A 96 -8.17 -12.29 -15.55
CA GLY A 96 -9.56 -12.17 -16.01
C GLY A 96 -10.56 -12.24 -14.85
N ASP A 97 -11.58 -13.08 -15.00
CA ASP A 97 -12.60 -13.36 -13.98
C ASP A 97 -12.26 -14.58 -13.09
N ALA A 98 -11.02 -15.05 -13.13
CA ALA A 98 -10.61 -16.19 -12.30
C ALA A 98 -10.70 -15.86 -10.81
N SER A 99 -11.03 -16.87 -10.00
CA SER A 99 -11.03 -16.78 -8.53
C SER A 99 -9.72 -16.26 -7.95
N ARG A 100 -8.60 -16.52 -8.64
CA ARG A 100 -7.25 -16.06 -8.31
C ARG A 100 -7.10 -14.54 -8.34
N ARG A 101 -7.88 -13.81 -9.15
CA ARG A 101 -7.85 -12.34 -9.18
C ARG A 101 -8.10 -11.77 -7.79
N GLY A 102 -9.16 -12.24 -7.12
CA GLY A 102 -9.49 -11.79 -5.78
C GLY A 102 -8.43 -12.15 -4.73
N GLU A 103 -7.69 -13.25 -4.93
CA GLU A 103 -6.60 -13.65 -4.04
C GLU A 103 -5.39 -12.69 -4.12
N PHE A 104 -4.95 -12.37 -5.34
CA PHE A 104 -3.82 -11.47 -5.59
C PHE A 104 -4.14 -9.98 -5.41
N MET A 105 -5.28 -9.66 -4.81
CA MET A 105 -5.66 -8.27 -4.50
C MET A 105 -5.84 -8.02 -3.00
N LYS A 106 -5.69 -9.06 -2.15
CA LYS A 106 -5.95 -8.98 -0.70
C LYS A 106 -4.87 -8.28 0.10
N SER A 107 -3.63 -8.26 -0.38
CA SER A 107 -2.49 -7.68 0.35
C SER A 107 -1.85 -6.54 -0.43
N LEU A 108 -1.28 -5.59 0.29
CA LEU A 108 -0.51 -4.49 -0.29
C LEU A 108 0.70 -5.01 -1.06
N ALA A 109 1.36 -6.07 -0.57
CA ALA A 109 2.47 -6.69 -1.29
C ALA A 109 2.04 -7.19 -2.69
N HIS A 110 0.88 -7.83 -2.82
CA HIS A 110 0.38 -8.23 -4.14
C HIS A 110 0.01 -7.02 -5.00
N GLN A 111 -0.62 -5.99 -4.43
CA GLN A 111 -0.93 -4.77 -5.17
C GLN A 111 0.34 -4.07 -5.70
N GLN A 112 1.42 -4.05 -4.91
CA GLN A 112 2.71 -3.51 -5.33
C GLN A 112 3.35 -4.35 -6.44
N GLY A 113 3.28 -5.68 -6.36
CA GLY A 113 3.72 -6.55 -7.44
C GLY A 113 2.94 -6.34 -8.74
N LEU A 114 1.61 -6.22 -8.65
CA LEU A 114 0.75 -5.93 -9.80
C LEU A 114 1.03 -4.55 -10.39
N LEU A 115 1.30 -3.55 -9.55
CA LEU A 115 1.68 -2.22 -10.00
C LEU A 115 3.03 -2.26 -10.73
N GLN A 116 4.01 -3.02 -10.23
CA GLN A 116 5.30 -3.19 -10.90
C GLN A 116 5.12 -3.83 -12.28
N ILE A 117 4.33 -4.91 -12.39
CA ILE A 117 4.01 -5.54 -13.69
C ILE A 117 3.31 -4.54 -14.62
N TYR A 118 2.39 -3.73 -14.08
CA TYR A 118 1.71 -2.73 -14.86
C TYR A 118 2.69 -1.72 -15.49
N GLU A 119 3.59 -1.16 -14.69
CA GLU A 119 4.56 -0.15 -15.11
C GLU A 119 5.62 -0.71 -16.08
N ASP A 120 6.06 -1.95 -15.86
CA ASP A 120 7.09 -2.58 -16.68
C ASP A 120 6.54 -3.10 -18.02
N PHE A 121 5.27 -3.55 -18.05
CA PHE A 121 4.70 -4.24 -19.21
C PHE A 121 3.40 -3.60 -19.70
N CYS A 122 2.35 -3.54 -18.88
CA CYS A 122 1.01 -3.13 -19.33
C CYS A 122 0.92 -1.68 -19.84
N MET A 123 1.72 -0.77 -19.28
CA MET A 123 1.75 0.64 -19.69
C MET A 123 2.45 0.84 -21.04
N ARG A 124 3.45 -0.01 -21.33
CA ARG A 124 4.28 0.12 -22.55
C ARG A 124 3.67 -0.59 -23.75
N ASP A 125 2.69 -1.45 -23.52
CA ASP A 125 2.03 -2.24 -24.56
C ASP A 125 0.64 -1.70 -24.92
N ASN A 126 0.52 -1.16 -26.13
CA ASN A 126 -0.76 -0.74 -26.72
C ASN A 126 -1.46 -1.86 -27.51
N SER A 127 -0.90 -3.08 -27.55
CA SER A 127 -1.46 -4.21 -28.31
C SER A 127 -2.48 -5.05 -27.52
N ASP A 128 -2.94 -4.57 -26.37
CA ASP A 128 -3.81 -5.31 -25.44
C ASP A 128 -3.27 -6.71 -25.12
N CYS A 129 -1.99 -6.76 -24.74
CA CYS A 129 -1.23 -7.96 -24.40
C CYS A 129 -0.87 -8.88 -25.59
N ALA A 130 -1.33 -8.61 -26.81
CA ALA A 130 -1.07 -9.50 -27.95
C ALA A 130 0.43 -9.67 -28.26
N GLN A 131 1.25 -8.67 -27.94
CA GLN A 131 2.72 -8.68 -28.12
C GLN A 131 3.44 -8.36 -26.80
N CYS A 132 2.78 -8.58 -25.66
CA CYS A 132 3.37 -8.30 -24.35
C CYS A 132 4.50 -9.29 -24.06
N PRO A 133 5.73 -8.85 -23.74
CA PRO A 133 6.87 -9.74 -23.53
C PRO A 133 6.89 -10.39 -22.14
N PHE A 134 5.89 -10.11 -21.30
CA PHE A 134 5.83 -10.60 -19.92
C PHE A 134 5.82 -12.13 -19.84
N PRO A 135 4.96 -12.87 -20.57
CA PRO A 135 4.91 -14.33 -20.49
C PRO A 135 6.25 -14.99 -20.87
N GLU A 136 6.89 -14.53 -21.94
CA GLU A 136 8.17 -15.09 -22.41
C GLU A 136 9.32 -14.79 -21.44
N GLN A 137 9.30 -13.62 -20.78
CA GLN A 137 10.29 -13.30 -19.76
C GLN A 137 10.12 -14.15 -18.51
N MET A 138 8.89 -14.35 -18.05
CA MET A 138 8.61 -15.20 -16.89
C MET A 138 8.99 -16.66 -17.15
N ALA A 139 8.82 -17.16 -18.37
CA ALA A 139 9.24 -18.52 -18.74
C ALA A 139 10.77 -18.74 -18.64
N LYS A 140 11.58 -17.67 -18.66
CA LYS A 140 13.04 -17.75 -18.50
C LYS A 140 13.50 -17.71 -17.05
N TRP A 141 12.61 -17.38 -16.11
CA TRP A 141 12.92 -17.18 -14.69
C TRP A 141 12.61 -18.42 -13.82
N GLY A 142 11.89 -19.41 -14.35
CA GLY A 142 11.61 -20.69 -13.71
C GLY A 142 12.60 -21.78 -14.10
#